data_AF-A0A8J4MSF3-F1
#
_entry.id   AF-A0A8J4MSF3-F1
#
_cell.length_a   1.000
_cell.length_b   1.000
_cell.length_c   1.000
_cell.angle_alpha   90.00
_cell.angle_beta   90.00
_cell.angle_gamma   90.00
#
_symmetry.space_group_name_H-M   'P 1'
#
loop_
_entity.id
_entity.type
_entity.pdbx_description
1 polymer ?
#
loop_
_entity_poly.entity_id
_entity_poly.type
_entity_poly.pdbx_seq_one_letter_code
_entity_poly.pdbx_strand_id
1 'polypeptide(L)'
;IPCLCSGASCLLCQCCPNSKNSTVTRLIYAFLLLLSTVLACIMLAPGMEEQLKKIPGFCDEGLHTRIPHMDGFVSCDVFVGYRAVYRISFAMAVFFFLLSLLMIEVKTSNDPRASVHNGFWFFKIAAIVAIMVGAFYIPEGPFTRAWFAIGICGAFCFILIQLVLLVDFAHSWNENWVERMEEGNSKCWYAALLSCTSLFYALSLVFVVLFYVFYTKPDDCTENKFFISINIILCIAVSIVSTLPKVQEHQPRSGLLQSSVITLYTMYLTWSAMSNEPERSCNPSLLNIITQIATPTVVPANTTVVPATPAPPKSLQWWDAQSVVGLVIFVLCLLYSSIRSSSNSQVNKLTLSGSDSAILEEAVGTGSGAAEEGEVRRVMDNEKDGVQYSYTFFHFMLFLASLYIMMTLTNWYSPDADFKTMTSKWPAVWVKITSSWVCLLLYLWTLVAPLVLTNRDFS
;
A
#
# COMPACT_ATOMS: atom_id res chain seq x y z
N ILE A 1 -32.51 3.34 -15.76
CA ILE A 1 -31.88 3.60 -17.07
C ILE A 1 -30.37 3.51 -16.85
N PRO A 2 -29.62 2.70 -17.63
CA PRO A 2 -28.34 2.14 -17.21
C PRO A 2 -27.24 3.21 -17.18
N CYS A 3 -26.78 3.56 -15.98
CA CYS A 3 -25.71 4.53 -15.73
C CYS A 3 -24.32 4.10 -16.24
N LEU A 4 -24.20 2.89 -16.81
CA LEU A 4 -22.93 2.34 -17.29
C LEU A 4 -22.71 2.54 -18.80
N CYS A 5 -23.75 2.82 -19.59
CA CYS A 5 -23.70 2.79 -21.06
C CYS A 5 -23.72 4.16 -21.76
N SER A 6 -23.69 5.29 -21.06
CA SER A 6 -23.65 6.62 -21.70
C SER A 6 -22.44 7.42 -21.21
N GLY A 7 -21.91 8.31 -22.06
CA GLY A 7 -20.79 9.20 -21.76
C GLY A 7 -21.05 10.20 -20.62
N ALA A 8 -22.22 10.14 -19.98
CA ALA A 8 -22.46 10.78 -18.71
C ALA A 8 -21.78 9.95 -17.61
N SER A 9 -20.91 10.60 -16.83
CA SER A 9 -20.48 10.12 -15.52
C SER A 9 -21.69 9.68 -14.68
N CYS A 10 -21.47 9.12 -13.50
CA CYS A 10 -22.48 8.80 -12.48
C CYS A 10 -23.32 10.02 -11.97
N LEU A 11 -23.57 11.02 -12.82
CA LEU A 11 -24.40 12.22 -12.68
C LEU A 11 -25.86 11.93 -12.25
N LEU A 12 -26.32 10.69 -12.38
CA LEU A 12 -27.66 10.23 -12.01
C LEU A 12 -27.68 9.33 -10.76
N CYS A 13 -26.54 9.11 -10.10
CA CYS A 13 -26.51 8.30 -8.88
C CYS A 13 -27.08 9.12 -7.72
N GLN A 14 -28.34 8.87 -7.38
CA GLN A 14 -29.09 9.48 -6.27
C GLN A 14 -28.45 9.23 -4.89
N CYS A 15 -27.41 8.38 -4.82
CA CYS A 15 -26.71 7.95 -3.60
C CYS A 15 -25.64 8.93 -3.08
N CYS A 16 -25.23 9.96 -3.84
CA CYS A 16 -24.21 10.92 -3.40
C CYS A 16 -24.64 12.37 -3.65
N PRO A 17 -25.46 12.99 -2.79
CA PRO A 17 -25.78 14.41 -2.92
C PRO A 17 -24.51 15.26 -2.79
N ASN A 18 -24.30 16.19 -3.73
CA ASN A 18 -23.28 17.26 -3.71
C ASN A 18 -21.79 16.84 -3.86
N SER A 19 -21.48 15.75 -4.56
CA SER A 19 -20.09 15.30 -4.76
C SER A 19 -19.43 15.97 -5.99
N LYS A 20 -18.16 16.35 -5.85
CA LYS A 20 -17.30 16.86 -6.95
C LYS A 20 -16.98 15.73 -7.94
N ASN A 21 -17.08 16.00 -9.25
CA ASN A 21 -16.81 15.02 -10.31
C ASN A 21 -15.42 14.38 -10.17
N SER A 22 -14.42 15.22 -9.87
CA SER A 22 -13.02 14.80 -9.73
C SER A 22 -12.81 13.75 -8.62
N THR A 23 -13.53 13.85 -7.50
CA THR A 23 -13.46 12.89 -6.39
C THR A 23 -14.19 11.59 -6.72
N VAL A 24 -15.36 11.68 -7.37
CA VAL A 24 -16.13 10.49 -7.78
C VAL A 24 -15.33 9.64 -8.77
N THR A 25 -14.72 10.26 -9.78
CA THR A 25 -13.88 9.56 -10.76
C THR A 25 -12.72 8.83 -10.08
N ARG A 26 -12.00 9.48 -9.16
CA ARG A 26 -10.89 8.85 -8.40
C ARG A 26 -11.36 7.67 -7.57
N LEU A 27 -12.50 7.81 -6.88
CA LEU A 27 -13.10 6.73 -6.09
C LEU A 27 -13.50 5.53 -6.95
N ILE A 28 -14.03 5.75 -8.16
CA ILE A 28 -14.37 4.64 -9.06
C ILE A 28 -13.10 3.90 -9.49
N TYR A 29 -12.02 4.60 -9.85
CA TYR A 29 -10.75 3.95 -10.19
C TYR A 29 -10.12 3.19 -9.01
N ALA A 30 -10.16 3.78 -7.81
CA ALA A 30 -9.73 3.10 -6.59
C ALA A 30 -10.57 1.83 -6.35
N PHE A 31 -11.89 1.92 -6.51
CA PHE A 31 -12.79 0.77 -6.39
C PHE A 31 -12.47 -0.33 -7.41
N LEU A 32 -12.19 0.01 -8.68
CA LEU A 32 -11.79 -0.97 -9.70
C LEU A 32 -10.51 -1.71 -9.31
N LEU A 33 -9.52 -0.99 -8.78
CA LEU A 33 -8.28 -1.62 -8.29
C LEU A 33 -8.54 -2.53 -7.07
N LEU A 34 -9.39 -2.08 -6.12
CA LEU A 34 -9.78 -2.89 -4.97
C LEU A 34 -10.56 -4.14 -5.38
N LEU A 35 -11.47 -4.04 -6.34
CA LEU A 35 -12.21 -5.18 -6.89
C LEU A 35 -11.26 -6.20 -7.52
N SER A 36 -10.29 -5.74 -8.31
CA SER A 36 -9.25 -6.61 -8.87
C SER A 36 -8.38 -7.25 -7.77
N THR A 37 -8.15 -6.55 -6.67
CA THR A 37 -7.40 -7.07 -5.52
C THR A 37 -8.18 -8.16 -4.81
N VAL A 38 -9.48 -7.96 -4.58
CA VAL A 38 -10.37 -8.99 -4.04
C VAL A 38 -10.40 -10.23 -4.94
N LEU A 39 -10.48 -10.03 -6.27
CA LEU A 39 -10.40 -11.13 -7.23
C LEU A 39 -9.07 -11.90 -7.11
N ALA A 40 -7.95 -11.19 -7.01
CA ALA A 40 -6.64 -11.80 -6.79
C ALA A 40 -6.57 -12.58 -5.47
N CYS A 41 -7.14 -12.05 -4.37
CA CYS A 41 -7.26 -12.77 -3.10
C CYS A 41 -8.11 -14.04 -3.21
N ILE A 42 -9.20 -14.02 -3.99
CA ILE A 42 -10.03 -15.20 -4.25
C ILE A 42 -9.22 -16.27 -5.00
N MET A 43 -8.35 -15.87 -5.93
CA MET A 43 -7.47 -16.81 -6.65
C MET A 43 -6.40 -17.46 -5.75
N LEU A 44 -6.12 -16.87 -4.59
CA LEU A 44 -5.24 -17.44 -3.57
C LEU A 44 -5.98 -18.34 -2.56
N ALA A 45 -7.31 -18.38 -2.60
CA ALA A 45 -8.09 -19.13 -1.61
C ALA A 45 -7.92 -20.65 -1.82
N PRO A 46 -7.86 -21.43 -0.72
CA PRO A 46 -7.77 -22.89 -0.80
C PRO A 46 -8.98 -23.46 -1.56
N GLY A 47 -8.73 -24.38 -2.50
CA GLY A 47 -9.75 -24.96 -3.37
C GLY A 47 -9.88 -24.30 -4.75
N MET A 48 -9.39 -23.06 -4.93
CA MET A 48 -9.37 -22.43 -6.26
C MET A 48 -8.35 -23.06 -7.21
N GLU A 49 -7.34 -23.72 -6.65
CA GLU A 49 -6.34 -24.50 -7.38
C GLU A 49 -6.97 -25.52 -8.34
N GLU A 50 -8.03 -26.22 -7.92
CA GLU A 50 -8.70 -27.22 -8.76
C GLU A 50 -9.38 -26.62 -10.00
N GLN A 51 -9.86 -25.38 -9.90
CA GLN A 51 -10.48 -24.70 -11.03
C GLN A 51 -9.42 -24.07 -11.93
N LEU A 52 -8.36 -23.49 -11.35
CA LEU A 52 -7.27 -22.89 -12.11
C LEU A 52 -6.47 -23.93 -12.92
N LYS A 53 -6.37 -25.18 -12.42
CA LYS A 53 -5.75 -26.30 -13.16
C LYS A 53 -6.47 -26.65 -14.47
N LYS A 54 -7.77 -26.34 -14.58
CA LYS A 54 -8.54 -26.62 -15.81
C LYS A 54 -8.24 -25.61 -16.94
N ILE A 55 -7.51 -24.54 -16.65
CA ILE A 55 -7.15 -23.53 -17.63
C ILE A 55 -5.95 -24.05 -18.44
N PRO A 56 -6.07 -24.22 -19.77
CA PRO A 56 -4.97 -24.69 -20.60
C PRO A 56 -3.79 -23.71 -20.54
N GLY A 57 -2.56 -24.20 -20.41
CA GLY A 57 -1.34 -23.38 -20.29
C GLY A 57 -0.95 -22.94 -18.86
N PHE A 58 -1.80 -23.17 -17.85
CA PHE A 58 -1.48 -22.83 -16.45
C PHE A 58 -0.70 -23.92 -15.71
N CYS A 59 -1.04 -25.18 -16.00
CA CYS A 59 -0.32 -26.38 -15.62
C CYS A 59 -0.45 -27.37 -16.78
N ASP A 60 0.12 -27.03 -17.95
CA ASP A 60 0.31 -28.06 -18.97
C ASP A 60 1.33 -29.05 -18.39
N GLU A 61 1.00 -30.35 -18.39
CA GLU A 61 1.89 -31.46 -18.01
C GLU A 61 3.09 -31.61 -18.98
N GLY A 62 3.62 -30.51 -19.50
CA GLY A 62 4.61 -30.42 -20.55
C GLY A 62 6.03 -30.38 -20.03
N LEU A 63 6.56 -31.55 -19.69
CA LEU A 63 7.83 -32.12 -20.18
C LEU A 63 8.38 -33.03 -19.09
N HIS A 64 8.35 -34.34 -19.34
CA HIS A 64 9.09 -35.34 -18.57
C HIS A 64 10.60 -35.05 -18.61
N THR A 65 11.09 -34.07 -17.87
CA THR A 65 12.49 -34.03 -17.49
C THR A 65 12.65 -35.02 -16.35
N ARG A 66 12.78 -36.30 -16.70
CA ARG A 66 13.50 -37.24 -15.84
C ARG A 66 14.91 -36.69 -15.68
N ILE A 67 15.16 -36.03 -14.55
CA ILE A 67 16.54 -35.82 -14.11
C ILE A 67 17.06 -37.20 -13.71
N PRO A 68 18.13 -37.73 -14.32
CA PRO A 68 18.73 -38.96 -13.83
C PRO A 68 19.17 -38.71 -12.38
N HIS A 69 18.64 -39.52 -11.44
CA HIS A 69 18.99 -39.60 -10.01
C HIS A 69 18.20 -38.80 -8.97
N MET A 70 17.04 -38.19 -9.28
CA MET A 70 16.13 -37.71 -8.23
C MET A 70 14.66 -37.97 -8.58
N ASP A 71 14.04 -38.95 -7.92
CA ASP A 71 12.59 -39.15 -7.92
C ASP A 71 11.92 -38.07 -7.04
N GLY A 72 11.68 -36.89 -7.62
CA GLY A 72 10.93 -35.81 -6.99
C GLY A 72 9.91 -35.22 -7.95
N PHE A 73 8.62 -35.50 -7.73
CA PHE A 73 7.52 -34.81 -8.40
C PHE A 73 7.53 -33.34 -7.98
N VAL A 74 7.62 -32.43 -8.95
CA VAL A 74 7.46 -31.01 -8.70
C VAL A 74 6.01 -30.65 -8.99
N SER A 75 5.24 -30.53 -7.91
CA SER A 75 3.84 -30.17 -7.97
C SER A 75 3.65 -28.72 -8.42
N CYS A 76 3.13 -28.54 -9.64
CA CYS A 76 2.49 -27.30 -10.09
C CYS A 76 1.39 -26.85 -9.10
N ASP A 77 0.86 -27.79 -8.32
CA ASP A 77 -0.25 -27.65 -7.37
C ASP A 77 -0.11 -26.50 -6.37
N VAL A 78 1.09 -26.24 -5.85
CA VAL A 78 1.26 -25.37 -4.67
C VAL A 78 1.25 -23.86 -5.01
N PHE A 79 1.47 -23.49 -6.28
CA PHE A 79 1.71 -22.08 -6.66
C PHE A 79 0.81 -21.56 -7.78
N VAL A 80 -0.23 -22.30 -8.16
CA VAL A 80 -1.20 -21.89 -9.21
C VAL A 80 -1.88 -20.56 -8.86
N GLY A 81 -2.18 -20.33 -7.59
CA GLY A 81 -2.76 -19.07 -7.13
C GLY A 81 -1.85 -17.87 -7.36
N TYR A 82 -0.55 -17.99 -7.08
CA TYR A 82 0.41 -16.89 -7.25
C TYR A 82 0.54 -16.54 -8.74
N ARG A 83 0.57 -17.55 -9.60
CA ARG A 83 0.56 -17.39 -11.06
C ARG A 83 -0.66 -16.61 -11.56
N ALA A 84 -1.84 -16.85 -10.98
CA ALA A 84 -3.04 -16.09 -11.30
C ALA A 84 -2.93 -14.62 -10.85
N VAL A 85 -2.40 -14.38 -9.64
CA VAL A 85 -2.17 -13.03 -9.11
C VAL A 85 -1.26 -12.21 -10.05
N TYR A 86 -0.13 -12.76 -10.50
CA TYR A 86 0.78 -12.06 -11.43
C TYR A 86 0.07 -11.59 -12.70
N ARG A 87 -0.86 -12.39 -13.26
CA ARG A 87 -1.59 -12.09 -14.50
C ARG A 87 -2.72 -11.07 -14.28
N ILE A 88 -3.47 -11.20 -13.19
CA ILE A 88 -4.49 -10.22 -12.79
C ILE A 88 -3.84 -8.85 -12.57
N SER A 89 -2.76 -8.81 -11.79
CA SER A 89 -2.01 -7.58 -11.54
C SER A 89 -1.35 -7.03 -12.80
N PHE A 90 -0.85 -7.88 -13.71
CA PHE A 90 -0.36 -7.46 -15.02
C PHE A 90 -1.42 -6.71 -15.82
N ALA A 91 -2.64 -7.24 -15.87
CA ALA A 91 -3.73 -6.62 -16.61
C ALA A 91 -4.09 -5.23 -16.05
N MET A 92 -4.18 -5.10 -14.72
CA MET A 92 -4.42 -3.81 -14.08
C MET A 92 -3.27 -2.83 -14.31
N ALA A 93 -2.02 -3.31 -14.22
CA ALA A 93 -0.83 -2.50 -14.45
C ALA A 93 -0.83 -1.93 -15.87
N VAL A 94 -1.05 -2.78 -16.89
CA VAL A 94 -1.12 -2.36 -18.29
C VAL A 94 -2.25 -1.35 -18.49
N PHE A 95 -3.44 -1.62 -17.94
CA PHE A 95 -4.58 -0.70 -18.07
C PHE A 95 -4.27 0.69 -17.51
N PHE A 96 -3.78 0.77 -16.27
CA PHE A 96 -3.47 2.06 -15.64
C PHE A 96 -2.27 2.76 -16.29
N PHE A 97 -1.28 2.00 -16.74
CA PHE A 97 -0.13 2.56 -17.44
C PHE A 97 -0.53 3.17 -18.79
N LEU A 98 -1.32 2.46 -19.60
CA LEU A 98 -1.84 3.00 -20.86
C LEU A 98 -2.72 4.22 -20.64
N LEU A 99 -3.55 4.21 -19.60
CA LEU A 99 -4.39 5.35 -19.26
C LEU A 99 -3.55 6.54 -18.76
N SER A 100 -2.47 6.30 -18.02
CA SER A 100 -1.51 7.33 -17.65
C SER A 100 -0.90 8.01 -18.88
N LEU A 101 -0.46 7.21 -19.87
CA LEU A 101 0.07 7.72 -21.14
C LEU A 101 -0.98 8.52 -21.94
N LEU A 102 -2.24 8.07 -21.97
CA LEU A 102 -3.32 8.77 -22.66
C LEU A 102 -3.63 10.15 -22.03
N MET A 103 -3.41 10.28 -20.72
CA MET A 103 -3.75 11.49 -19.96
C MET A 103 -2.59 12.50 -19.84
N ILE A 104 -1.49 12.31 -20.56
CA ILE A 104 -0.35 13.25 -20.57
C ILE A 104 -0.82 14.66 -21.01
N GLU A 105 -0.48 15.66 -20.19
CA GLU A 105 -0.75 17.09 -20.43
C GLU A 105 -2.25 17.43 -20.63
N VAL A 106 -3.15 16.71 -19.98
CA VAL A 106 -4.55 17.15 -19.86
C VAL A 106 -4.63 18.26 -18.81
N LYS A 107 -5.08 19.45 -19.22
CA LYS A 107 -5.08 20.65 -18.35
C LYS A 107 -6.47 21.06 -17.90
N THR A 108 -7.51 20.72 -18.66
CA THR A 108 -8.89 21.12 -18.37
C THR A 108 -9.88 19.98 -18.67
N SER A 109 -11.07 20.01 -18.08
CA SER A 109 -12.13 19.02 -18.36
C SER A 109 -12.74 19.16 -19.77
N ASN A 110 -12.45 20.26 -20.47
CA ASN A 110 -12.87 20.48 -21.86
C ASN A 110 -12.07 19.66 -22.88
N ASP A 111 -10.90 19.13 -22.49
CA ASP A 111 -10.14 18.24 -23.35
C ASP A 111 -10.97 16.96 -23.64
N PRO A 112 -11.06 16.49 -24.90
CA PRO A 112 -11.82 15.28 -25.22
C PRO A 112 -11.29 14.04 -24.47
N ARG A 113 -9.99 14.05 -24.12
CA ARG A 113 -9.34 13.03 -23.29
C ARG A 113 -9.88 13.02 -21.86
N ALA A 114 -10.27 14.17 -21.30
CA ALA A 114 -10.88 14.24 -19.98
C ALA A 114 -12.27 13.57 -19.94
N SER A 115 -13.00 13.54 -21.07
CA SER A 115 -14.22 12.75 -21.20
C SER A 115 -13.95 11.25 -21.09
N VAL A 116 -12.84 10.77 -21.68
CA VAL A 116 -12.37 9.38 -21.48
C VAL A 116 -12.02 9.14 -20.02
N HIS A 117 -11.37 10.07 -19.31
CA HIS A 117 -11.04 9.91 -17.88
C HIS A 117 -12.28 9.86 -16.97
N ASN A 118 -13.22 10.79 -17.14
CA ASN A 118 -14.38 10.93 -16.24
C ASN A 118 -15.58 10.04 -16.63
N GLY A 119 -15.62 9.51 -17.86
CA GLY A 119 -16.75 8.77 -18.42
C GLY A 119 -16.38 7.40 -19.00
N PHE A 120 -17.18 6.93 -19.97
CA PHE A 120 -16.95 5.68 -20.73
C PHE A 120 -16.63 4.43 -19.88
N TRP A 121 -17.28 4.30 -18.72
CA TRP A 121 -16.99 3.24 -17.74
C TRP A 121 -17.19 1.83 -18.29
N PHE A 122 -18.24 1.59 -19.09
CA PHE A 122 -18.45 0.28 -19.73
C PHE A 122 -17.26 -0.15 -20.60
N PHE A 123 -16.76 0.73 -21.46
CA PHE A 123 -15.62 0.40 -22.34
C PHE A 123 -14.33 0.18 -21.56
N LYS A 124 -14.11 0.92 -20.46
CA LYS A 124 -12.96 0.69 -19.56
C LYS A 124 -13.03 -0.68 -18.89
N ILE A 125 -14.19 -1.04 -18.35
CA ILE A 125 -14.39 -2.35 -17.71
C ILE A 125 -14.20 -3.47 -18.75
N ALA A 126 -14.78 -3.33 -19.95
CA ALA A 126 -14.59 -4.28 -21.03
C ALA A 126 -13.11 -4.40 -21.43
N ALA A 127 -12.37 -3.29 -21.50
CA ALA A 127 -10.94 -3.29 -21.77
C ALA A 127 -10.13 -4.00 -20.66
N ILE A 128 -10.44 -3.74 -19.38
CA ILE A 128 -9.80 -4.44 -18.25
C ILE A 128 -10.03 -5.95 -18.36
N VAL A 129 -11.27 -6.38 -18.60
CA VAL A 129 -11.61 -7.80 -18.74
C VAL A 129 -10.89 -8.42 -19.94
N ALA A 130 -10.84 -7.72 -21.09
CA ALA A 130 -10.15 -8.22 -22.28
C ALA A 130 -8.64 -8.38 -22.06
N ILE A 131 -7.97 -7.38 -21.46
CA ILE A 131 -6.54 -7.48 -21.13
C ILE A 131 -6.31 -8.60 -20.11
N MET A 132 -7.21 -8.75 -19.12
CA MET A 132 -7.12 -9.80 -18.11
C MET A 132 -7.24 -11.18 -18.74
N VAL A 133 -8.23 -11.43 -19.59
CA VAL A 133 -8.35 -12.71 -20.32
C VAL A 133 -7.10 -12.94 -21.18
N GLY A 134 -6.62 -11.94 -21.89
CA GLY A 134 -5.38 -12.02 -22.68
C GLY A 134 -4.15 -12.37 -21.85
N ALA A 135 -4.03 -11.84 -20.62
CA ALA A 135 -2.91 -12.11 -19.72
C ALA A 135 -2.82 -13.58 -19.29
N PHE A 136 -3.96 -14.31 -19.27
CA PHE A 136 -3.97 -15.73 -18.92
C PHE A 136 -3.36 -16.62 -20.02
N TYR A 137 -3.28 -16.15 -21.27
CA TYR A 137 -2.63 -16.87 -22.36
C TYR A 137 -1.11 -16.64 -22.45
N ILE A 138 -0.52 -15.84 -21.55
CA ILE A 138 0.92 -15.57 -21.56
C ILE A 138 1.68 -16.80 -21.02
N PRO A 139 2.63 -17.37 -21.79
CA PRO A 139 3.41 -18.54 -21.38
C PRO A 139 4.40 -18.21 -20.26
N GLU A 140 4.78 -19.24 -19.50
CA GLU A 140 5.61 -19.11 -18.31
C GLU A 140 7.11 -19.05 -18.57
N GLY A 141 7.89 -18.69 -17.54
CA GLY A 141 9.35 -18.70 -17.56
C GLY A 141 9.96 -17.29 -17.57
N PRO A 142 10.33 -16.74 -18.75
CA PRO A 142 10.94 -15.40 -18.81
C PRO A 142 9.97 -14.30 -18.36
N PHE A 143 8.68 -14.44 -18.65
CA PHE A 143 7.65 -13.47 -18.28
C PHE A 143 7.61 -13.25 -16.76
N THR A 144 7.46 -14.32 -15.96
CA THR A 144 7.32 -14.16 -14.50
C THR A 144 8.59 -13.61 -13.86
N ARG A 145 9.78 -13.99 -14.33
CA ARG A 145 11.04 -13.44 -13.80
C ARG A 145 11.18 -11.94 -14.11
N ALA A 146 10.89 -11.54 -15.35
CA ALA A 146 10.91 -10.13 -15.74
C ALA A 146 9.84 -9.33 -14.98
N TRP A 147 8.64 -9.89 -14.87
CA TRP A 147 7.51 -9.25 -14.20
C TRP A 147 7.71 -9.13 -12.69
N PHE A 148 8.37 -10.10 -12.05
CA PHE A 148 8.83 -10.00 -10.66
C PHE A 148 9.83 -8.86 -10.46
N ALA A 149 10.82 -8.71 -11.34
CA ALA A 149 11.79 -7.61 -11.24
C ALA A 149 11.13 -6.23 -11.39
N ILE A 150 10.22 -6.10 -12.37
CA ILE A 150 9.39 -4.89 -12.55
C ILE A 150 8.51 -4.68 -11.31
N GLY A 151 7.94 -5.74 -10.77
CA GLY A 151 7.14 -5.75 -9.55
C GLY A 151 7.89 -5.21 -8.33
N ILE A 152 9.11 -5.69 -8.08
CA ILE A 152 9.95 -5.19 -6.97
C ILE A 152 10.20 -3.69 -7.13
N CYS A 153 10.62 -3.26 -8.32
CA CYS A 153 10.93 -1.86 -8.57
C CYS A 153 9.70 -0.97 -8.40
N GLY A 154 8.57 -1.36 -9.01
CA GLY A 154 7.32 -0.62 -8.90
C GLY A 154 6.74 -0.61 -7.49
N ALA A 155 6.83 -1.73 -6.76
CA ALA A 155 6.40 -1.82 -5.37
C ALA A 155 7.25 -0.94 -4.46
N PHE A 156 8.57 -0.87 -4.66
CA PHE A 156 9.43 0.07 -3.94
C PHE A 156 9.02 1.52 -4.20
N CYS A 157 8.83 1.92 -5.46
CA CYS A 157 8.34 3.27 -5.80
C CYS A 157 6.98 3.57 -5.17
N PHE A 158 6.05 2.60 -5.18
CA PHE A 158 4.75 2.75 -4.54
C PHE A 158 4.86 2.90 -3.02
N ILE A 159 5.72 2.10 -2.37
CA ILE A 159 5.98 2.23 -0.93
C ILE A 159 6.41 3.66 -0.63
N LEU A 160 7.35 4.24 -1.38
CA LEU A 160 7.77 5.64 -1.17
C LEU A 160 6.59 6.64 -1.29
N ILE A 161 5.71 6.47 -2.27
CA ILE A 161 4.50 7.31 -2.39
C ILE A 161 3.57 7.09 -1.18
N GLN A 162 3.40 5.84 -0.77
CA GLN A 162 2.61 5.47 0.40
C GLN A 162 3.18 6.10 1.68
N LEU A 163 4.51 6.17 1.84
CA LEU A 163 5.17 6.86 2.96
C LEU A 163 4.77 8.33 3.01
N VAL A 164 4.86 9.02 1.87
CA VAL A 164 4.50 10.44 1.78
C VAL A 164 3.02 10.64 2.16
N LEU A 165 2.12 9.82 1.62
CA LEU A 165 0.68 9.86 1.95
C LEU A 165 0.42 9.59 3.45
N LEU A 166 1.20 8.71 4.07
CA LEU A 166 1.05 8.37 5.48
C LEU A 166 1.55 9.49 6.40
N VAL A 167 2.71 10.07 6.09
CA VAL A 167 3.26 11.23 6.83
C VAL A 167 2.30 12.41 6.79
N ASP A 168 1.79 12.69 5.60
CA ASP A 168 0.80 13.72 5.36
C ASP A 168 -0.55 13.46 6.06
N PHE A 169 -1.02 12.21 6.06
CA PHE A 169 -2.17 11.80 6.86
C PHE A 169 -1.94 12.06 8.36
N ALA A 170 -0.75 11.72 8.86
CA ALA A 170 -0.40 11.93 10.27
C ALA A 170 -0.37 13.43 10.65
N HIS A 171 0.20 14.28 9.79
CA HIS A 171 0.17 15.74 9.96
C HIS A 171 -1.27 16.27 9.91
N SER A 172 -2.04 15.90 8.88
CA SER A 172 -3.43 16.34 8.70
C SER A 172 -4.33 15.93 9.87
N TRP A 173 -4.12 14.73 10.42
CA TRP A 173 -4.85 14.25 11.60
C TRP A 173 -4.48 15.10 12.82
N ASN A 174 -3.18 15.27 13.09
CA ASN A 174 -2.73 16.06 14.23
C ASN A 174 -3.27 17.50 14.17
N GLU A 175 -3.15 18.15 13.02
CA GLU A 175 -3.67 19.50 12.77
C GLU A 175 -5.17 19.62 13.05
N ASN A 176 -5.99 18.70 12.50
CA ASN A 176 -7.44 18.71 12.72
C ASN A 176 -7.81 18.54 14.19
N TRP A 177 -7.11 17.67 14.92
CA TRP A 177 -7.38 17.45 16.35
C TRP A 177 -6.88 18.60 17.22
N VAL A 178 -5.74 19.20 16.88
CA VAL A 178 -5.22 20.40 17.56
C VAL A 178 -6.16 21.58 17.34
N GLU A 179 -6.64 21.82 16.12
CA GLU A 179 -7.60 22.88 15.81
C GLU A 179 -8.91 22.70 16.60
N ARG A 180 -9.46 21.48 16.65
CA ARG A 180 -10.65 21.18 17.47
C ARG A 180 -10.42 21.30 18.98
N MET A 181 -9.18 21.15 19.42
CA MET A 181 -8.78 21.36 20.82
C MET A 181 -8.70 22.84 21.16
N GLU A 182 -8.26 23.69 20.22
CA GLU A 182 -8.19 25.15 20.37
C GLU A 182 -9.58 25.81 20.26
N GLU A 183 -10.40 25.41 19.28
CA GLU A 183 -11.70 26.04 18.99
C GLU A 183 -12.89 25.38 19.72
N GLY A 184 -12.76 24.11 20.10
CA GLY A 184 -13.85 23.29 20.63
C GLY A 184 -13.74 23.00 22.12
N ASN A 185 -14.12 21.79 22.52
CA ASN A 185 -13.99 21.32 23.90
C ASN A 185 -12.54 20.89 24.19
N SER A 186 -11.73 21.84 24.62
CA SER A 186 -10.28 21.66 24.83
C SER A 186 -9.92 20.46 25.69
N LYS A 187 -10.65 20.17 26.77
CA LYS A 187 -10.36 19.04 27.67
C LYS A 187 -10.59 17.68 27.02
N CYS A 188 -11.66 17.53 26.24
CA CYS A 188 -12.00 16.26 25.59
C CYS A 188 -10.99 15.94 24.47
N TRP A 189 -10.70 16.91 23.61
CA TRP A 189 -9.75 16.72 22.50
C TRP A 189 -8.31 16.58 22.99
N TYR A 190 -7.92 17.28 24.05
CA TYR A 190 -6.63 17.05 24.71
C TYR A 190 -6.51 15.62 25.25
N ALA A 191 -7.55 15.12 25.95
CA ALA A 191 -7.57 13.74 26.46
C ALA A 191 -7.53 12.71 25.31
N ALA A 192 -8.25 12.96 24.22
CA ALA A 192 -8.23 12.11 23.03
C ALA A 192 -6.84 12.06 22.38
N LEU A 193 -6.20 13.22 22.20
CA LEU A 193 -4.86 13.33 21.60
C LEU A 193 -3.80 12.63 22.47
N LEU A 194 -3.84 12.85 23.79
CA LEU A 194 -2.93 12.18 24.72
C LEU A 194 -3.16 10.67 24.76
N SER A 195 -4.42 10.21 24.79
CA SER A 195 -4.78 8.80 24.82
C SER A 195 -4.31 8.08 23.54
N CYS A 196 -4.58 8.65 22.37
CA CYS A 196 -4.19 8.08 21.09
C CYS A 196 -2.66 8.01 20.93
N THR A 197 -1.97 9.10 21.29
CA THR A 197 -0.49 9.15 21.29
C THR A 197 0.11 8.10 22.22
N SER A 198 -0.42 7.98 23.44
CA SER A 198 0.07 7.02 24.43
C SER A 198 -0.17 5.58 23.97
N LEU A 199 -1.32 5.30 23.36
CA LEU A 199 -1.64 3.98 22.81
C LEU A 199 -0.65 3.58 21.71
N PHE A 200 -0.34 4.48 20.77
CA PHE A 200 0.57 4.16 19.67
C PHE A 200 2.01 3.93 20.12
N TYR A 201 2.51 4.71 21.09
CA TYR A 201 3.83 4.43 21.68
C TYR A 201 3.84 3.13 22.51
N ALA A 202 2.80 2.86 23.29
CA ALA A 202 2.68 1.62 24.05
C ALA A 202 2.67 0.40 23.12
N LEU A 203 1.88 0.45 22.04
CA LEU A 203 1.84 -0.60 21.03
C LEU A 203 3.19 -0.78 20.33
N SER A 204 3.89 0.33 20.04
CA SER A 204 5.24 0.28 19.45
C SER A 204 6.24 -0.40 20.39
N LEU A 205 6.19 -0.12 21.70
CA LEU A 205 7.03 -0.78 22.69
C LEU A 205 6.72 -2.28 22.80
N VAL A 206 5.44 -2.65 22.77
CA VAL A 206 5.03 -4.07 22.74
C VAL A 206 5.63 -4.75 21.51
N PHE A 207 5.53 -4.15 20.32
CA PHE A 207 6.15 -4.70 19.12
C PHE A 207 7.64 -4.89 19.25
N VAL A 208 8.37 -3.91 19.78
CA VAL A 208 9.82 -4.02 20.04
C VAL A 208 10.15 -5.23 20.92
N VAL A 209 9.41 -5.42 22.02
CA VAL A 209 9.62 -6.56 22.93
C VAL A 209 9.35 -7.87 22.18
N LEU A 210 8.25 -7.95 21.42
CA LEU A 210 7.93 -9.13 20.62
C LEU A 210 8.99 -9.41 19.55
N PHE A 211 9.59 -8.38 18.93
CA PHE A 211 10.64 -8.56 17.94
C PHE A 211 11.89 -9.20 18.55
N TYR A 212 12.35 -8.71 19.70
CA TYR A 212 13.50 -9.32 20.38
C TYR A 212 13.20 -10.75 20.85
N VAL A 213 11.99 -11.03 21.31
CA VAL A 213 11.63 -12.38 21.81
C VAL A 213 11.51 -13.39 20.67
N PHE A 214 10.89 -13.03 19.54
CA PHE A 214 10.54 -14.00 18.48
C PHE A 214 11.47 -13.98 17.28
N TYR A 215 12.09 -12.84 16.95
CA TYR A 215 12.91 -12.68 15.73
C TYR A 215 14.42 -12.60 16.02
N THR A 216 14.84 -12.75 17.28
CA THR A 216 16.26 -12.76 17.66
C THR A 216 16.61 -13.94 18.56
N LYS A 217 17.89 -14.37 18.53
CA LYS A 217 18.45 -15.38 19.44
C LYS A 217 19.70 -14.84 20.11
N PRO A 218 20.12 -15.31 21.29
CA PRO A 218 21.30 -14.80 21.97
C PRO A 218 22.57 -14.80 21.09
N ASP A 219 22.85 -15.91 20.41
CA ASP A 219 24.09 -16.10 19.63
C ASP A 219 23.91 -16.01 18.10
N ASP A 220 22.71 -15.68 17.61
CA ASP A 220 22.38 -15.68 16.17
C ASP A 220 21.39 -14.54 15.82
N CYS A 221 21.00 -14.43 14.54
CA CYS A 221 20.05 -13.42 14.02
C CYS A 221 20.53 -11.97 14.22
N THR A 222 21.82 -11.74 13.96
CA THR A 222 22.48 -10.43 14.15
C THR A 222 21.85 -9.32 13.31
N GLU A 223 21.41 -9.65 12.08
CA GLU A 223 20.77 -8.68 11.18
C GLU A 223 19.45 -8.16 11.77
N ASN A 224 18.59 -9.04 12.27
CA ASN A 224 17.35 -8.64 12.94
C ASN A 224 17.62 -7.79 14.19
N LYS A 225 18.61 -8.16 15.01
CA LYS A 225 19.01 -7.35 16.18
C LYS A 225 19.42 -5.95 15.75
N PHE A 226 20.19 -5.84 14.68
CA PHE A 226 20.62 -4.56 14.13
C PHE A 226 19.42 -3.73 13.63
N PHE A 227 18.55 -4.31 12.81
CA PHE A 227 17.35 -3.64 12.26
C PHE A 227 16.42 -3.13 13.35
N ILE A 228 16.15 -3.94 14.38
CA ILE A 228 15.32 -3.52 15.52
C ILE A 228 16.00 -2.38 16.28
N SER A 229 17.29 -2.51 16.59
CA SER A 229 18.05 -1.51 17.36
C SER A 229 18.09 -0.16 16.67
N ILE A 230 18.48 -0.12 15.39
CA ILE A 230 18.62 1.14 14.65
C ILE A 230 17.27 1.86 14.50
N ASN A 231 16.19 1.13 14.19
CA ASN A 231 14.88 1.73 14.02
C ASN A 231 14.32 2.30 15.32
N ILE A 232 14.55 1.65 16.47
CA ILE A 232 14.17 2.21 17.77
C ILE A 232 14.92 3.50 18.06
N ILE A 233 16.24 3.51 17.85
CA ILE A 233 17.08 4.70 18.07
C ILE A 233 16.58 5.87 17.20
N LEU A 234 16.33 5.61 15.91
CA LEU A 234 15.83 6.63 15.00
C LEU A 234 14.43 7.12 15.38
N CYS A 235 13.51 6.22 15.76
CA CYS A 235 12.17 6.61 16.24
C CYS A 235 12.23 7.48 17.50
N ILE A 236 13.11 7.16 18.45
CA ILE A 236 13.33 7.98 19.65
C ILE A 236 13.88 9.35 19.25
N ALA A 237 14.90 9.40 18.40
CA ALA A 237 15.51 10.65 17.95
C ALA A 237 14.48 11.57 17.27
N VAL A 238 13.69 11.03 16.35
CA VAL A 238 12.67 11.80 15.62
C VAL A 238 11.52 12.23 16.55
N SER A 239 11.15 11.42 17.53
CA SER A 239 10.18 11.80 18.56
C SER A 239 10.68 12.96 19.42
N ILE A 240 11.96 12.95 19.83
CA ILE A 240 12.59 14.07 20.55
C ILE A 240 12.55 15.33 19.68
N VAL A 241 13.00 15.25 18.43
CA VAL A 241 12.99 16.40 17.50
C VAL A 241 11.60 17.00 17.34
N SER A 242 10.55 16.18 17.25
CA SER A 242 9.16 16.66 17.12
C SER A 242 8.66 17.50 18.30
N THR A 243 9.32 17.41 19.46
CA THR A 243 8.97 18.17 20.68
C THR A 243 9.90 19.34 20.98
N LEU A 244 10.97 19.53 20.18
CA LEU A 244 11.91 20.61 20.42
C LEU A 244 11.21 21.97 20.26
N PRO A 245 11.38 22.90 21.23
CA PRO A 245 10.75 24.22 21.16
C PRO A 245 11.07 24.97 19.86
N LYS A 246 12.30 24.82 19.34
CA LYS A 246 12.73 25.42 18.08
C LYS A 246 11.91 24.97 16.88
N VAL A 247 11.55 23.67 16.82
CA VAL A 247 10.69 23.12 15.77
C VAL A 247 9.27 23.65 15.93
N GLN A 248 8.74 23.66 17.16
CA GLN A 248 7.39 24.16 17.45
C GLN A 248 7.23 25.66 17.18
N GLU A 249 8.29 26.47 17.34
CA GLU A 249 8.30 27.89 16.97
C GLU A 249 8.00 28.11 15.47
N HIS A 250 8.48 27.21 14.59
CA HIS A 250 8.32 27.33 13.13
C HIS A 250 7.17 26.47 12.59
N GLN A 251 6.72 25.48 13.36
CA GLN A 251 5.60 24.61 13.03
C GLN A 251 4.76 24.38 14.29
N PRO A 252 3.88 25.32 14.67
CA PRO A 252 3.15 25.28 15.95
C PRO A 252 2.18 24.10 16.04
N ARG A 253 1.74 23.59 14.87
CA ARG A 253 0.89 22.39 14.76
C ARG A 253 1.70 21.08 14.76
N SER A 254 3.01 21.11 15.03
CA SER A 254 3.79 19.89 15.26
C SER A 254 3.51 19.30 16.64
N GLY A 255 3.14 18.01 16.68
CA GLY A 255 2.77 17.31 17.92
C GLY A 255 3.41 15.93 18.07
N LEU A 256 3.16 15.28 19.21
CA LEU A 256 3.61 13.92 19.48
C LEU A 256 2.75 12.84 18.79
N LEU A 257 1.52 13.17 18.39
CA LEU A 257 0.62 12.23 17.74
C LEU A 257 1.21 11.77 16.38
N GLN A 258 1.63 12.72 15.56
CA GLN A 258 2.28 12.44 14.27
C GLN A 258 3.52 11.53 14.43
N SER A 259 4.44 11.83 15.37
CA SER A 259 5.64 11.00 15.57
C SER A 259 5.30 9.62 16.12
N SER A 260 4.23 9.48 16.92
CA SER A 260 3.77 8.19 17.43
C SER A 260 3.19 7.29 16.32
N VAL A 261 2.46 7.87 15.36
CA VAL A 261 1.96 7.15 14.17
C VAL A 261 3.12 6.69 13.29
N ILE A 262 4.10 7.57 13.02
CA ILE A 262 5.29 7.21 12.23
C ILE A 262 6.12 6.13 12.93
N THR A 263 6.25 6.20 14.26
CA THR A 263 6.94 5.17 15.05
C THR A 263 6.26 3.81 14.91
N LEU A 264 4.93 3.77 15.06
CA LEU A 264 4.16 2.53 14.93
C LEU A 264 4.27 1.93 13.53
N TYR A 265 4.20 2.77 12.50
CA TYR A 265 4.36 2.32 11.12
C TYR A 265 5.79 1.85 10.82
N THR A 266 6.81 2.46 11.41
CA THR A 266 8.20 1.99 11.34
C THR A 266 8.33 0.60 11.98
N MET A 267 7.67 0.35 13.11
CA MET A 267 7.63 -1.00 13.71
C MET A 267 6.97 -2.01 12.76
N TYR A 268 5.88 -1.63 12.09
CA TYR A 268 5.25 -2.47 11.07
C TYR A 268 6.20 -2.81 9.90
N LEU A 269 6.91 -1.82 9.34
CA LEU A 269 7.87 -2.06 8.26
C LEU A 269 9.05 -2.94 8.72
N THR A 270 9.52 -2.75 9.96
CA THR A 270 10.56 -3.58 10.56
C THR A 270 10.09 -5.03 10.67
N TRP A 271 8.88 -5.24 11.19
CA TRP A 271 8.27 -6.57 11.24
C TRP A 271 8.15 -7.20 9.86
N SER A 272 7.63 -6.45 8.89
CA SER A 272 7.46 -6.96 7.53
C SER A 272 8.78 -7.29 6.84
N ALA A 273 9.86 -6.57 7.15
CA ALA A 273 11.20 -6.88 6.66
C ALA A 273 11.71 -8.20 7.26
N MET A 274 11.65 -8.35 8.59
CA MET A 274 12.14 -9.55 9.29
C MET A 274 11.31 -10.80 8.95
N SER A 275 10.01 -10.68 8.74
CA SER A 275 9.15 -11.78 8.25
C SER A 275 9.48 -12.22 6.82
N ASN A 276 10.34 -11.51 6.11
CA ASN A 276 10.89 -11.90 4.81
C ASN A 276 12.39 -12.23 4.88
N GLU A 277 12.96 -12.40 6.07
CA GLU A 277 14.33 -12.87 6.17
C GLU A 277 14.44 -14.32 5.63
N PRO A 278 15.47 -14.63 4.80
CA PRO A 278 15.64 -15.96 4.23
C PRO A 278 15.92 -17.05 5.27
N GLU A 279 16.59 -16.69 6.37
CA GLU A 279 16.93 -17.62 7.45
C GLU A 279 15.71 -17.97 8.29
N ARG A 280 15.16 -19.18 8.07
CA ARG A 280 13.95 -19.69 8.77
C ARG A 280 14.14 -19.82 10.28
N SER A 281 15.38 -19.92 10.76
CA SER A 281 15.72 -19.96 12.19
C SER A 281 15.43 -18.63 12.90
N CYS A 282 15.48 -17.52 12.15
CA CYS A 282 15.29 -16.14 12.61
C CYS A 282 13.93 -15.56 12.18
N ASN A 283 13.23 -16.24 11.27
CA ASN A 283 11.89 -15.90 10.79
C ASN A 283 10.87 -17.03 11.09
N PRO A 284 10.40 -17.15 12.35
CA PRO A 284 9.34 -18.09 12.68
C PRO A 284 7.99 -17.59 12.12
N SER A 285 7.21 -18.47 11.49
CA SER A 285 5.86 -18.12 11.06
C SER A 285 4.96 -17.84 12.27
N LEU A 286 3.93 -17.00 12.10
CA LEU A 286 2.98 -16.67 13.16
C LEU A 286 2.30 -17.92 13.76
N LEU A 287 2.08 -18.95 12.93
CA LEU A 287 1.55 -20.23 13.40
C LEU A 287 2.55 -20.97 14.30
N ASN A 288 3.84 -20.99 13.93
CA ASN A 288 4.89 -21.55 14.79
C ASN A 288 4.98 -20.80 16.13
N ILE A 289 4.87 -19.47 16.11
CA ILE A 289 4.84 -18.64 17.32
C ILE A 289 3.64 -19.01 18.20
N ILE A 290 2.43 -19.07 17.64
CA ILE A 290 1.22 -19.45 18.40
C ILE A 290 1.34 -20.88 18.95
N THR A 291 1.89 -21.83 18.17
CA THR A 291 2.09 -23.19 18.67
C THR A 291 3.11 -23.25 19.79
N GLN A 292 4.20 -22.45 19.75
CA GLN A 292 5.17 -22.39 20.84
C GLN A 292 4.58 -21.77 22.12
N ILE A 293 3.70 -20.79 21.98
CA ILE A 293 2.97 -20.19 23.11
C ILE A 293 1.93 -21.17 23.68
N ALA A 294 1.30 -21.97 22.81
CA ALA A 294 0.25 -22.93 23.19
C ALA A 294 0.81 -24.27 23.72
N THR A 295 2.08 -24.60 23.47
CA THR A 295 2.72 -25.78 24.05
C THR A 295 3.12 -25.49 25.50
N PRO A 296 2.57 -26.19 26.51
CA PRO A 296 3.07 -26.08 27.86
C PRO A 296 4.53 -26.56 27.91
N THR A 297 5.40 -25.79 28.57
CA THR A 297 6.77 -26.17 28.89
C THR A 297 6.79 -27.52 29.62
N VAL A 298 7.02 -28.61 28.89
CA VAL A 298 7.34 -29.91 29.47
C VAL A 298 8.85 -29.97 29.64
N VAL A 299 9.27 -30.12 30.89
CA VAL A 299 10.65 -30.37 31.34
C VAL A 299 11.28 -31.50 30.52
N PRO A 300 12.56 -31.40 30.09
CA PRO A 300 13.15 -32.43 29.24
C PRO A 300 13.39 -33.71 30.04
N ALA A 301 12.61 -34.76 29.76
CA ALA A 301 12.95 -36.12 30.16
C ALA A 301 13.79 -36.76 29.05
N ASN A 302 15.03 -37.14 29.41
CA ASN A 302 15.94 -37.90 28.57
C ASN A 302 15.25 -39.07 27.87
N THR A 303 14.98 -38.93 26.58
CA THR A 303 14.76 -40.08 25.70
C THR A 303 15.34 -39.76 24.33
N THR A 304 16.35 -40.55 23.97
CA THR A 304 16.92 -40.64 22.64
C THR A 304 15.85 -41.15 21.67
N VAL A 305 15.12 -40.25 21.03
CA VAL A 305 14.26 -40.58 19.88
C VAL A 305 14.85 -39.87 18.68
N VAL A 306 15.19 -40.69 17.68
CA VAL A 306 15.65 -40.28 16.34
C VAL A 306 14.74 -39.16 15.82
N PRO A 307 15.26 -38.04 15.26
CA PRO A 307 14.40 -37.02 14.71
C PRO A 307 13.65 -37.62 13.52
N ALA A 308 12.34 -37.85 13.67
CA ALA A 308 11.48 -38.09 12.54
C ALA A 308 11.59 -36.87 11.62
N THR A 309 12.05 -37.07 10.38
CA THR A 309 12.01 -36.08 9.31
C THR A 309 10.61 -35.44 9.32
N PRO A 310 10.48 -34.13 9.58
CA PRO A 310 9.18 -33.49 9.54
C PRO A 310 8.64 -33.63 8.12
N ALA A 311 7.48 -34.27 7.99
CA ALA A 311 6.74 -34.26 6.74
C ALA A 311 6.58 -32.79 6.31
N PRO A 312 6.82 -32.44 5.03
CA PRO A 312 6.64 -31.07 4.57
C PRO A 312 5.19 -30.65 4.88
N PRO A 313 4.97 -29.46 5.47
CA PRO A 313 3.62 -29.02 5.82
C PRO A 313 2.78 -28.99 4.55
N LYS A 314 1.70 -29.79 4.52
CA LYS A 314 0.75 -29.90 3.40
C LYS A 314 -0.09 -28.64 3.17
N SER A 315 0.10 -27.60 3.98
CA SER A 315 -0.55 -26.31 3.83
C SER A 315 0.50 -25.22 3.75
N LEU A 316 0.77 -24.74 2.53
CA LEU A 316 1.38 -23.43 2.33
C LEU A 316 0.50 -22.43 3.11
N GLN A 317 1.05 -21.77 4.12
CA GLN A 317 0.32 -20.79 4.91
C GLN A 317 -0.19 -19.68 3.97
N TRP A 318 -1.49 -19.62 3.73
CA TRP A 318 -2.09 -18.88 2.61
C TRP A 318 -2.10 -17.36 2.82
N TRP A 319 -2.05 -16.88 4.07
CA TRP A 319 -1.81 -15.47 4.41
C TRP A 319 -0.82 -15.32 5.57
N ASP A 320 0.18 -14.48 5.35
CA ASP A 320 0.99 -13.93 6.42
C ASP A 320 0.30 -12.70 7.02
N ALA A 321 0.28 -12.61 8.35
CA ALA A 321 -0.36 -11.50 9.05
C ALA A 321 0.22 -10.14 8.64
N GLN A 322 1.51 -10.07 8.30
CA GLN A 322 2.16 -8.87 7.76
C GLN A 322 1.53 -8.39 6.44
N SER A 323 1.13 -9.31 5.56
CA SER A 323 0.54 -9.03 4.25
C SER A 323 -0.90 -8.55 4.40
N VAL A 324 -1.64 -9.08 5.38
CA VAL A 324 -2.97 -8.56 5.76
C VAL A 324 -2.88 -7.12 6.23
N VAL A 325 -1.98 -6.84 7.19
CA VAL A 325 -1.80 -5.47 7.71
C VAL A 325 -1.35 -4.53 6.59
N GLY A 326 -0.44 -4.96 5.72
CA GLY A 326 0.00 -4.18 4.57
C GLY A 326 -1.10 -3.87 3.58
N LEU A 327 -2.03 -4.82 3.35
CA LEU A 327 -3.20 -4.61 2.53
C LEU A 327 -4.16 -3.60 3.15
N VAL A 328 -4.38 -3.66 4.47
CA VAL A 328 -5.23 -2.69 5.18
C VAL A 328 -4.64 -1.28 5.05
N ILE A 329 -3.34 -1.11 5.29
CA ILE A 329 -2.66 0.18 5.14
C ILE A 329 -2.78 0.67 3.69
N PHE A 330 -2.59 -0.22 2.72
CA PHE A 330 -2.78 0.09 1.29
C PHE A 330 -4.19 0.62 1.00
N VAL A 331 -5.23 -0.06 1.47
CA VAL A 331 -6.63 0.37 1.27
C VAL A 331 -6.85 1.76 1.89
N LEU A 332 -6.37 1.98 3.12
CA LEU A 332 -6.50 3.27 3.79
C LEU A 332 -5.78 4.39 3.03
N CYS A 333 -4.55 4.17 2.56
CA CYS A 333 -3.80 5.15 1.77
C CYS A 333 -4.45 5.43 0.41
N LEU A 334 -4.96 4.40 -0.27
CA LEU A 334 -5.65 4.54 -1.55
C LEU A 334 -6.94 5.35 -1.41
N LEU A 335 -7.74 5.06 -0.38
CA LEU A 335 -8.96 5.81 -0.08
C LEU A 335 -8.63 7.24 0.34
N TYR A 336 -7.62 7.43 1.20
CA TYR A 336 -7.15 8.76 1.60
C TYR A 336 -6.73 9.59 0.39
N SER A 337 -5.90 9.05 -0.51
CA SER A 337 -5.48 9.71 -1.75
C SER A 337 -6.66 10.05 -2.68
N SER A 338 -7.69 9.21 -2.71
CA SER A 338 -8.86 9.40 -3.57
C SER A 338 -9.88 10.40 -3.01
N ILE A 339 -10.03 10.46 -1.68
CA ILE A 339 -10.97 11.33 -0.97
C ILE A 339 -10.35 12.71 -0.76
N ARG A 340 -9.06 12.78 -0.43
CA ARG A 340 -8.37 14.04 -0.18
C ARG A 340 -8.51 14.91 -1.42
N SER A 341 -9.26 16.00 -1.28
CA SER A 341 -9.28 17.08 -2.26
C SER A 341 -7.85 17.63 -2.30
N SER A 342 -7.29 17.88 -3.47
CA SER A 342 -5.93 18.43 -3.68
C SER A 342 -5.73 19.86 -3.13
N SER A 343 -6.60 20.30 -2.22
CA SER A 343 -6.67 21.64 -1.63
C SER A 343 -5.72 21.85 -0.44
N ASN A 344 -4.74 20.97 -0.22
CA ASN A 344 -3.71 21.16 0.80
C ASN A 344 -2.33 21.31 0.14
N SER A 345 -1.79 22.52 0.24
CA SER A 345 -0.58 23.03 -0.43
C SER A 345 0.72 22.28 -0.08
N GLN A 346 0.77 21.65 1.11
CA GLN A 346 2.00 21.06 1.64
C GLN A 346 2.49 19.83 0.87
N VAL A 347 1.58 19.03 0.27
CA VAL A 347 1.97 17.83 -0.48
C VAL A 347 2.17 18.09 -1.96
N ASN A 348 1.46 19.03 -2.59
CA ASN A 348 1.80 19.44 -3.97
C ASN A 348 3.25 19.94 -4.06
N LYS A 349 3.76 20.58 -3.00
CA LYS A 349 5.17 20.98 -2.87
C LYS A 349 6.15 19.80 -2.64
N LEU A 350 5.67 18.62 -2.24
CA LEU A 350 6.49 17.43 -1.94
C LEU A 350 6.35 16.32 -3.01
N THR A 351 5.25 16.23 -3.75
CA THR A 351 4.98 15.17 -4.74
C THR A 351 5.28 15.55 -6.19
N LEU A 352 6.01 16.65 -6.43
CA LEU A 352 6.32 17.11 -7.79
C LEU A 352 5.06 17.37 -8.66
N SER A 353 3.90 17.61 -8.03
CA SER A 353 2.70 18.06 -8.73
C SER A 353 2.75 19.59 -8.80
N GLY A 354 2.98 20.09 -10.02
CA GLY A 354 3.30 21.49 -10.32
C GLY A 354 2.49 22.53 -9.52
N SER A 355 3.23 23.58 -9.16
CA SER A 355 2.82 24.79 -8.44
C SER A 355 1.73 25.65 -9.11
N ASP A 356 1.14 25.21 -10.22
CA ASP A 356 0.31 26.07 -11.07
C ASP A 356 -1.18 26.09 -10.66
N SER A 357 -1.61 25.20 -9.77
CA SER A 357 -3.02 25.12 -9.32
C SER A 357 -3.33 25.92 -8.05
N ALA A 358 -2.31 26.46 -7.36
CA ALA A 358 -2.49 27.21 -6.12
C ALA A 358 -2.90 28.68 -6.32
N ILE A 359 -2.92 29.19 -7.56
CA ILE A 359 -3.14 30.63 -7.84
C ILE A 359 -4.62 30.96 -8.16
N LEU A 360 -5.51 29.98 -8.33
CA LEU A 360 -6.85 30.23 -8.86
C LEU A 360 -7.97 30.41 -7.82
N GLU A 361 -7.71 30.23 -6.52
CA GLU A 361 -8.77 30.32 -5.50
C GLU A 361 -8.97 31.74 -4.90
N GLU A 362 -8.03 32.67 -5.07
CA GLU A 362 -8.23 34.07 -4.63
C GLU A 362 -9.26 34.83 -5.49
N ALA A 363 -9.70 34.28 -6.63
CA ALA A 363 -10.67 34.91 -7.52
C ALA A 363 -12.13 34.45 -7.31
N VAL A 364 -12.39 33.40 -6.52
CA VAL A 364 -13.77 32.92 -6.25
C VAL A 364 -14.21 33.36 -4.86
N GLY A 365 -14.29 34.68 -4.68
CA GLY A 365 -14.99 35.29 -3.56
C GLY A 365 -16.47 34.89 -3.56
N THR A 366 -16.94 34.38 -2.42
CA THR A 366 -18.29 34.54 -1.85
C THR A 366 -19.36 35.14 -2.77
N GLY A 367 -19.77 34.38 -3.79
CA GLY A 367 -20.99 34.61 -4.55
C GLY A 367 -22.10 33.73 -4.00
N SER A 368 -22.81 34.19 -2.96
CA SER A 368 -24.08 33.62 -2.54
C SER A 368 -25.14 33.86 -3.63
N GLY A 369 -25.14 33.02 -4.66
CA GLY A 369 -26.19 32.95 -5.66
C GLY A 369 -27.34 32.11 -5.12
N ALA A 370 -28.49 32.74 -4.95
CA ALA A 370 -29.73 32.12 -4.51
C ALA A 370 -30.03 30.84 -5.31
N ALA A 371 -30.23 29.73 -4.60
CA ALA A 371 -30.67 28.48 -5.19
C ALA A 371 -32.11 28.65 -5.71
N GLU A 372 -32.29 28.63 -7.03
CA GLU A 372 -33.59 28.42 -7.64
C GLU A 372 -34.04 26.96 -7.40
N GLU A 373 -35.22 26.82 -6.80
CA GLU A 373 -35.88 25.53 -6.55
C GLU A 373 -36.21 24.84 -7.88
N GLY A 374 -35.44 23.79 -8.25
CA GLY A 374 -35.76 22.95 -9.41
C GLY A 374 -34.62 22.15 -10.02
N GLU A 375 -33.35 22.40 -9.66
CA GLU A 375 -32.25 21.66 -10.28
C GLU A 375 -32.10 20.23 -9.72
N VAL A 376 -32.20 19.26 -10.61
CA VAL A 376 -31.80 17.86 -10.38
C VAL A 376 -30.42 17.85 -9.73
N ARG A 377 -30.27 17.21 -8.57
CA ARG A 377 -29.00 17.03 -7.84
C ARG A 377 -27.93 16.45 -8.78
N ARG A 378 -27.12 17.31 -9.41
CA ARG A 378 -26.08 16.94 -10.37
C ARG A 378 -24.71 16.98 -9.70
N VAL A 379 -23.85 16.04 -10.08
CA VAL A 379 -22.41 16.08 -9.79
C VAL A 379 -21.83 17.33 -10.45
N MET A 380 -21.16 18.18 -9.67
CA MET A 380 -20.61 19.45 -10.16
C MET A 380 -19.24 19.19 -10.82
N ASP A 381 -19.09 19.62 -12.08
CA ASP A 381 -17.80 19.63 -12.76
C ASP A 381 -16.95 20.80 -12.25
N ASN A 382 -15.95 20.47 -11.46
CA ASN A 382 -15.01 21.38 -10.81
C ASN A 382 -13.65 21.45 -11.51
N GLU A 383 -13.56 20.98 -12.75
CA GLU A 383 -12.31 20.90 -13.53
C GLU A 383 -12.36 21.66 -14.87
N LYS A 384 -13.38 22.51 -15.07
CA LYS A 384 -13.58 23.28 -16.32
C LYS A 384 -12.45 24.24 -16.63
N ASP A 385 -12.01 24.98 -15.62
CA ASP A 385 -10.97 26.01 -15.75
C ASP A 385 -9.57 25.47 -15.45
N GLY A 386 -9.47 24.26 -14.92
CA GLY A 386 -8.22 23.60 -14.58
C GLY A 386 -8.43 22.28 -13.85
N VAL A 387 -7.65 21.25 -14.17
CA VAL A 387 -7.69 19.96 -13.46
C VAL A 387 -7.22 20.13 -12.01
N GLN A 388 -7.92 19.48 -11.07
CA GLN A 388 -7.60 19.59 -9.64
C GLN A 388 -6.33 18.80 -9.28
N TYR A 389 -5.97 17.80 -10.09
CA TYR A 389 -4.80 16.95 -9.93
C TYR A 389 -4.29 16.50 -11.30
N SER A 390 -3.01 16.14 -11.38
CA SER A 390 -2.46 15.55 -12.60
C SER A 390 -3.07 14.16 -12.84
N TYR A 391 -3.90 14.03 -13.88
CA TYR A 391 -4.49 12.75 -14.28
C TYR A 391 -3.42 11.71 -14.62
N THR A 392 -2.33 12.12 -15.28
CA THR A 392 -1.17 11.27 -15.59
C THR A 392 -0.58 10.66 -14.32
N PHE A 393 -0.27 11.50 -13.33
CA PHE A 393 0.36 11.08 -12.09
C PHE A 393 -0.56 10.17 -11.27
N PHE A 394 -1.87 10.49 -11.23
CA PHE A 394 -2.85 9.65 -10.56
C PHE A 394 -2.90 8.22 -11.13
N HIS A 395 -2.98 8.08 -12.45
CA HIS A 395 -2.98 6.75 -13.08
C HIS A 395 -1.63 6.05 -12.97
N PHE A 396 -0.53 6.80 -13.00
CA PHE A 396 0.79 6.23 -12.76
C PHE A 396 0.92 5.68 -11.33
N MET A 397 0.38 6.38 -10.33
CA MET A 397 0.30 5.90 -8.96
C MET A 397 -0.53 4.60 -8.86
N LEU A 398 -1.66 4.50 -9.56
CA LEU A 398 -2.48 3.27 -9.59
C LEU A 398 -1.78 2.11 -10.33
N PHE A 399 -0.98 2.41 -11.35
CA PHE A 399 -0.09 1.44 -11.98
C PHE A 399 0.92 0.89 -10.95
N LEU A 400 1.64 1.76 -10.24
CA LEU A 400 2.58 1.33 -9.19
C LEU A 400 1.87 0.58 -8.05
N ALA A 401 0.66 1.00 -7.67
CA ALA A 401 -0.18 0.33 -6.69
C ALA A 401 -0.49 -1.13 -7.09
N SER A 402 -0.81 -1.36 -8.37
CA SER A 402 -1.09 -2.72 -8.88
C SER A 402 0.13 -3.64 -8.80
N LEU A 403 1.33 -3.10 -9.01
CA LEU A 403 2.60 -3.82 -8.82
C LEU A 403 2.87 -4.10 -7.34
N TYR A 404 2.60 -3.15 -6.45
CA TYR A 404 2.71 -3.36 -5.00
C TYR A 404 1.75 -4.46 -4.49
N ILE A 405 0.48 -4.44 -4.93
CA ILE A 405 -0.50 -5.47 -4.58
C ILE A 405 0.00 -6.85 -5.02
N MET A 406 0.52 -6.95 -6.24
CA MET A 406 1.09 -8.20 -6.76
C MET A 406 2.16 -8.75 -5.81
N MET A 407 3.16 -7.94 -5.48
CA MET A 407 4.28 -8.36 -4.63
C MET A 407 3.82 -8.72 -3.21
N THR A 408 2.86 -7.98 -2.67
CA THR A 408 2.31 -8.21 -1.33
C THR A 408 1.51 -9.50 -1.25
N LEU A 409 0.65 -9.76 -2.23
CA LEU A 409 -0.17 -10.97 -2.30
C LEU A 409 0.65 -12.23 -2.59
N THR A 410 1.80 -12.09 -3.26
CA THR A 410 2.74 -13.20 -3.49
C THR A 410 3.86 -13.28 -2.44
N ASN A 411 3.67 -12.63 -1.27
CA ASN A 411 4.60 -12.61 -0.14
C ASN A 411 6.05 -12.29 -0.53
N TRP A 412 6.26 -11.47 -1.56
CA TRP A 412 7.59 -11.08 -2.05
C TRP A 412 8.52 -12.25 -2.43
N TYR A 413 7.96 -13.45 -2.63
CA TYR A 413 8.75 -14.62 -3.00
C TYR A 413 9.26 -14.54 -4.43
N SER A 414 10.54 -14.87 -4.59
CA SER A 414 11.17 -14.94 -5.90
C SER A 414 10.66 -16.15 -6.67
N PRO A 415 10.15 -15.97 -7.90
CA PRO A 415 9.92 -17.08 -8.79
C PRO A 415 11.29 -17.53 -9.35
N ASP A 416 11.85 -18.62 -8.83
CA ASP A 416 12.94 -19.30 -9.54
C ASP A 416 12.39 -19.95 -10.82
N ALA A 417 13.26 -20.25 -11.80
CA ALA A 417 12.90 -20.57 -13.19
C ALA A 417 11.86 -21.70 -13.35
N ASP A 418 11.74 -22.58 -12.36
CA ASP A 418 10.81 -23.71 -12.39
C ASP A 418 9.69 -23.64 -11.33
N PHE A 419 9.57 -22.53 -10.56
CA PHE A 419 8.68 -22.42 -9.38
C PHE A 419 8.83 -23.58 -8.35
N LYS A 420 9.91 -24.35 -8.45
CA LYS A 420 10.24 -25.50 -7.60
C LYS A 420 10.48 -25.10 -6.14
N THR A 421 10.99 -23.88 -5.94
CA THR A 421 11.35 -23.33 -4.63
C THR A 421 10.98 -21.85 -4.59
N MET A 422 9.96 -21.49 -3.80
CA MET A 422 9.73 -20.09 -3.44
C MET A 422 10.46 -19.81 -2.13
N THR A 423 11.56 -19.09 -2.25
CA THR A 423 12.36 -18.61 -1.12
C THR A 423 12.18 -17.11 -0.97
N SER A 424 12.15 -16.65 0.29
CA SER A 424 12.35 -15.23 0.55
C SER A 424 13.79 -14.88 0.26
N LYS A 425 14.04 -13.70 -0.30
CA LYS A 425 15.40 -13.23 -0.63
C LYS A 425 15.68 -11.90 0.06
N TRP A 426 16.95 -11.67 0.41
CA TRP A 426 17.44 -10.43 1.01
C TRP A 426 16.98 -9.12 0.34
N PRO A 427 16.82 -9.02 -1.00
CA PRO A 427 16.34 -7.80 -1.63
C PRO A 427 14.97 -7.34 -1.11
N ALA A 428 14.04 -8.26 -0.81
CA ALA A 428 12.73 -7.91 -0.26
C ALA A 428 12.85 -7.31 1.15
N VAL A 429 13.76 -7.84 1.98
CA VAL A 429 14.08 -7.32 3.31
C VAL A 429 14.65 -5.90 3.19
N TRP A 430 15.65 -5.74 2.32
CA TRP A 430 16.33 -4.45 2.12
C TRP A 430 15.41 -3.37 1.58
N VAL A 431 14.50 -3.70 0.65
CA VAL A 431 13.48 -2.77 0.14
C VAL A 431 12.61 -2.24 1.30
N LYS A 432 12.18 -3.11 2.21
CA LYS A 432 11.31 -2.73 3.34
C LYS A 432 12.05 -1.95 4.42
N ILE A 433 13.27 -2.36 4.80
CA ILE A 433 14.04 -1.68 5.84
C ILE A 433 14.54 -0.31 5.39
N THR A 434 15.00 -0.19 4.13
CA THR A 434 15.40 1.12 3.57
C THR A 434 14.20 2.04 3.45
N SER A 435 13.03 1.52 3.08
CA SER A 435 11.79 2.29 3.11
C SER A 435 11.45 2.83 4.51
N SER A 436 11.74 2.08 5.59
CA SER A 436 11.56 2.60 6.95
C SER A 436 12.51 3.76 7.27
N TRP A 437 13.76 3.70 6.83
CA TRP A 437 14.71 4.80 7.02
C TRP A 437 14.35 6.03 6.21
N VAL A 438 13.91 5.82 4.96
CA VAL A 438 13.40 6.92 4.12
C VAL A 438 12.15 7.54 4.73
N CYS A 439 11.23 6.76 5.32
CA CYS A 439 10.06 7.28 6.03
C CYS A 439 10.46 8.22 7.17
N LEU A 440 11.38 7.76 8.02
CA LEU A 440 11.88 8.54 9.16
C LEU A 440 12.64 9.79 8.70
N LEU A 441 13.43 9.69 7.64
CA LEU A 441 14.15 10.81 7.06
C LEU A 441 13.20 11.83 6.45
N LEU A 442 12.18 11.40 5.71
CA LEU A 442 11.16 12.27 5.14
C LEU A 442 10.40 13.01 6.24
N TYR A 443 9.95 12.30 7.28
CA TYR A 443 9.27 12.93 8.41
C TYR A 443 10.19 13.85 9.21
N LEU A 444 11.46 13.47 9.45
CA LEU A 444 12.43 14.37 10.06
C LEU A 444 12.63 15.64 9.21
N TRP A 445 12.69 15.48 7.89
CA TRP A 445 12.84 16.59 6.96
C TRP A 445 11.61 17.50 6.96
N THR A 446 10.38 16.99 7.07
CA THR A 446 9.19 17.84 7.18
C THR A 446 9.22 18.73 8.43
N LEU A 447 9.80 18.24 9.53
CA LEU A 447 9.97 19.02 10.76
C LEU A 447 11.12 20.03 10.70
N VAL A 448 12.24 19.67 10.05
CA VAL A 448 13.48 20.45 10.06
C VAL A 448 13.55 21.44 8.89
N ALA A 449 12.93 21.15 7.75
CA ALA A 449 12.99 22.02 6.57
C ALA A 449 12.54 23.47 6.83
N PRO A 450 11.47 23.75 7.61
CA PRO A 450 11.09 25.12 7.96
C PRO A 450 12.17 25.89 8.76
N LEU A 451 13.02 25.18 9.51
CA LEU A 451 14.12 25.79 10.28
C LEU A 451 15.31 26.16 9.42
N VAL A 452 15.62 25.32 8.43
CA VAL A 452 16.82 25.46 7.58
C VAL A 452 16.55 26.36 6.38
N LEU A 453 15.34 26.28 5.81
CA LEU A 453 14.96 26.99 4.59
C LEU A 453 14.06 28.19 4.92
N THR A 454 14.60 29.17 5.65
CA THR A 454 13.86 30.39 6.05
C THR A 454 13.35 31.25 4.90
N ASN A 455 13.84 31.04 3.67
CA ASN A 455 13.42 31.76 2.46
C ASN A 455 12.26 31.11 1.70
N ARG A 456 11.66 30.03 2.21
CA ARG A 456 10.55 29.33 1.55
C ARG A 456 9.32 29.34 2.43
N ASP A 457 8.16 29.67 1.85
CA ASP A 457 6.91 29.66 2.59
C ASP A 457 6.44 28.21 2.79
N PHE A 458 6.32 27.80 4.06
CA PHE A 458 5.84 26.49 4.48
C PHE A 458 4.46 26.56 5.17
N SER A 459 3.88 27.76 5.26
CA SER A 459 2.51 27.96 5.75
C SER A 459 1.45 27.41 4.80
#